data_AF-A0A539E869-F1
#
_entry.id   AF-A0A539E869-F1
#
_cell.length_a   1.000
_cell.length_b   1.000
_cell.length_c   1.000
_cell.angle_alpha   90.00
_cell.angle_beta   90.00
_cell.angle_gamma   90.00
#
_symmetry.space_group_name_H-M   'P 1'
#
loop_
_entity.id
_entity.type
_entity.pdbx_description
1 polymer ?
#
loop_
_entity_poly.entity_id
_entity_poly.type
_entity_poly.pdbx_seq_one_letter_code
_entity_poly.pdbx_strand_id
1 'polypeptide(L)' 'MLLRQPPEQIAAAVEMFDLSERERDWLSQLVQGRAIWKIGARTAVVQTVLTGNERTLFDTDSAMSSSGLGAGLGERVG' A
#
# COMPACT_ATOMS: atom_id res chain seq x y z
N MET A 1 -0.79 -8.20 -8.62
CA MET A 1 0.29 -7.50 -7.90
C MET A 1 0.02 -7.66 -6.41
N LEU A 2 1.02 -8.04 -5.62
CA LEU A 2 0.91 -8.12 -4.16
C LEU A 2 1.79 -7.03 -3.54
N LEU A 3 1.20 -6.19 -2.69
CA LEU A 3 1.89 -5.17 -1.90
C LEU A 3 2.27 -5.74 -0.52
N ARG A 4 3.10 -5.01 0.25
CA ARG A 4 3.42 -5.35 1.64
C ARG A 4 2.15 -5.64 2.43
N GLN A 5 2.10 -6.79 3.08
CA GLN A 5 1.03 -7.15 4.00
C GLN A 5 1.49 -6.96 5.45
N PRO A 6 0.59 -6.67 6.39
CA PRO A 6 0.86 -6.80 7.82
C PRO A 6 1.32 -8.22 8.16
N PRO A 7 2.21 -8.42 9.16
CA PRO A 7 2.75 -9.73 9.50
C PRO A 7 1.68 -10.81 9.74
N GLU A 8 0.57 -10.43 10.38
CA GLU A 8 -0.56 -11.30 10.68
C GLU A 8 -1.35 -11.73 9.43
N GLN A 9 -1.24 -10.98 8.32
CA GLN A 9 -1.92 -11.28 7.06
C GLN A 9 -1.04 -12.10 6.09
N ILE A 10 0.25 -12.27 6.38
CA ILE A 10 1.18 -13.00 5.49
C ILE A 10 0.72 -14.44 5.27
N ALA A 11 0.28 -15.14 6.32
CA ALA A 11 -0.17 -16.52 6.21
C ALA A 11 -1.38 -16.66 5.25
N ALA A 12 -2.37 -15.77 5.40
CA ALA A 12 -3.55 -15.75 4.54
C ALA A 12 -3.18 -15.41 3.08
N ALA A 13 -2.25 -14.48 2.86
CA ALA A 13 -1.76 -14.16 1.52
C ALA A 13 -1.00 -15.32 0.86
N VAL A 14 -0.21 -16.07 1.64
CA VAL A 14 0.51 -17.26 1.14
C VAL A 14 -0.48 -18.31 0.65
N GLU A 15 -1.51 -18.59 1.44
CA GLU A 15 -2.56 -19.54 1.08
C GLU A 15 -3.35 -19.08 -0.15
N MET A 16 -3.85 -17.84 -0.13
CA MET A 16 -4.72 -17.30 -1.19
C MET A 16 -4.04 -17.21 -2.56
N PHE A 17 -2.74 -16.93 -2.59
CA PHE A 17 -1.99 -16.70 -3.83
C PHE A 17 -1.00 -17.83 -4.18
N ASP A 18 -1.07 -18.95 -3.45
CA ASP A 18 -0.20 -20.11 -3.61
C ASP A 18 1.27 -19.70 -3.70
N LEU A 19 1.73 -18.95 -2.69
CA LEU A 19 3.08 -18.40 -2.66
C LEU A 19 4.07 -19.47 -2.19
N SER A 20 5.18 -19.59 -2.90
CA SER A 20 6.34 -20.34 -2.43
C SER A 20 6.96 -19.69 -1.19
N GLU A 21 7.76 -20.44 -0.45
CA GLU A 21 8.52 -19.94 0.71
C GLU A 21 9.37 -18.70 0.36
N ARG A 22 10.01 -18.71 -0.81
CA ARG A 22 10.75 -17.55 -1.31
C ARG A 22 9.87 -16.32 -1.52
N GLU A 23 8.68 -16.50 -2.07
CA GLU A 23 7.74 -15.40 -2.31
C GLU A 23 7.15 -14.86 -1.00
N ARG A 24 6.92 -15.74 -0.02
CA ARG A 24 6.56 -15.36 1.35
C ARG A 24 7.63 -14.47 1.99
N ASP A 25 8.90 -14.87 1.89
CA ASP A 25 10.02 -14.11 2.45
C ASP A 25 10.11 -12.72 1.81
N TRP A 26 9.98 -12.65 0.48
CA TRP A 26 9.92 -11.37 -0.23
C TRP A 26 8.74 -10.51 0.24
N LEU A 27 7.54 -11.09 0.37
CA LEU A 27 6.33 -10.37 0.77
C LEU A 27 6.48 -9.72 2.16
N SER A 28 7.15 -10.42 3.09
CA SER A 28 7.40 -9.94 4.45
C SER A 28 8.38 -8.77 4.53
N GLN A 29 9.23 -8.61 3.51
CA GLN A 29 10.31 -7.62 3.48
C GLN A 29 10.04 -6.45 2.52
N LEU A 30 8.91 -6.45 1.81
CA LEU A 30 8.56 -5.37 0.89
C LEU A 30 8.53 -4.03 1.64
N VAL A 31 9.13 -3.01 1.04
CA VAL A 31 9.01 -1.61 1.47
C VAL A 31 7.98 -0.89 0.60
N GLN A 32 7.57 0.31 1.01
CA GLN A 32 6.65 1.14 0.23
C GLN A 32 7.16 1.30 -1.22
N GLY A 33 6.24 1.24 -2.19
CA GLY A 33 6.58 1.31 -3.61
C GLY A 33 7.20 0.03 -4.19
N ARG A 34 7.36 -1.03 -3.40
CA ARG A 34 7.76 -2.36 -3.91
C ARG A 34 6.56 -3.31 -3.90
N ALA A 35 6.56 -4.24 -4.85
CA ALA A 35 5.50 -5.22 -5.00
C ALA A 35 6.04 -6.54 -5.57
N ILE A 36 5.30 -7.62 -5.37
CA ILE A 36 5.49 -8.86 -6.11
C ILE A 36 4.55 -8.88 -7.32
N TRP A 37 5.12 -9.14 -8.49
CA TRP A 37 4.37 -9.45 -9.71
C TRP A 37 4.53 -10.93 -10.03
N LYS A 38 3.41 -11.66 -9.98
CA LYS A 38 3.30 -13.06 -10.40
C LYS A 38 2.50 -13.11 -11.71
N ILE A 39 3.12 -13.58 -12.77
CA ILE A 39 2.56 -13.66 -14.13
C ILE A 39 2.80 -15.08 -14.63
N GLY A 40 1.74 -15.90 -14.59
CA GLY A 40 1.87 -17.34 -14.80
C GLY A 40 2.87 -17.94 -13.81
N ALA A 41 3.89 -18.64 -14.33
CA ALA A 41 4.94 -19.26 -13.52
C ALA A 41 6.13 -18.32 -13.19
N ARG A 42 6.07 -17.04 -13.58
CA ARG A 42 7.16 -16.08 -13.36
C ARG A 42 6.80 -15.13 -12.23
N THR A 43 7.76 -14.90 -11.35
CA THR A 43 7.61 -13.94 -10.25
C THR A 43 8.80 -13.00 -10.19
N ALA A 44 8.54 -11.72 -9.92
CA ALA A 44 9.56 -10.70 -9.72
C ALA A 44 9.16 -9.70 -8.63
N VAL A 45 10.15 -9.17 -7.91
CA VAL A 45 9.96 -8.00 -7.05
C VAL A 45 10.18 -6.74 -7.87
N VAL A 46 9.13 -5.96 -8.06
CA VAL A 46 9.14 -4.74 -8.88
C VAL A 46 9.20 -3.48 -8.02
N GLN A 47 9.53 -2.35 -8.64
CA GLN A 47 9.40 -1.02 -8.07
C GLN A 47 8.36 -0.23 -8.85
N THR A 48 7.38 0.34 -8.15
CA THR A 48 6.45 1.32 -8.70
C THR A 48 7.15 2.66 -8.76
N VAL A 49 7.25 3.23 -9.96
CA VAL A 49 7.82 4.55 -10.21
C VAL A 49 6.70 5.47 -10.62
N LEU A 50 6.55 6.60 -9.92
CA LEU A 50 5.59 7.64 -10.26
C LEU A 50 6.30 8.75 -11.04
N THR A 51 5.75 9.11 -12.19
CA THR A 51 6.10 10.32 -12.92
C THR A 51 5.66 11.57 -12.16
N GLY A 52 6.18 12.75 -12.56
CA GLY A 52 5.87 14.02 -11.88
C GLY A 52 4.36 14.30 -11.78
N ASN A 53 3.62 14.07 -12.86
CA ASN A 53 2.17 14.31 -12.90
C ASN A 53 1.39 13.31 -12.04
N GLU A 54 1.85 12.06 -11.95
CA GLU A 54 1.20 11.04 -11.13
C GLU A 54 1.32 11.37 -9.64
N ARG A 55 2.42 11.98 -9.18
CA ARG A 55 2.58 12.33 -7.76
C ARG A 55 1.44 13.20 -7.23
N THR A 56 0.94 14.14 -8.03
CA THR A 56 -0.22 14.97 -7.65
C THR A 56 -1.50 14.15 -7.48
N LEU A 57 -1.68 13.09 -8.27
CA LEU A 57 -2.85 12.20 -8.15
C LEU A 57 -2.76 11.28 -6.93
N PHE A 58 -1.55 10.87 -6.55
CA PHE A 58 -1.32 9.92 -5.45
C PHE A 58 -1.10 10.59 -4.08
N ASP A 59 -0.90 11.91 -4.02
CA ASP A 59 -0.80 12.67 -2.75
C ASP A 59 -2.19 12.97 -2.18
N THR A 60 -2.80 11.97 -1.56
CA THR A 60 -4.10 12.11 -0.90
C THR A 60 -4.04 12.90 0.40
N ASP A 61 -2.87 12.95 1.05
CA ASP A 61 -2.68 13.66 2.32
C ASP A 61 -2.92 15.16 2.14
N SER A 62 -2.41 15.73 1.05
CA SER A 62 -2.67 17.12 0.67
C SER A 62 -4.17 17.41 0.51
N ALA A 63 -4.94 16.50 -0.09
CA ALA A 63 -6.39 16.67 -0.25
C ALA A 63 -7.12 16.62 1.11
N MET A 64 -6.71 15.74 2.02
CA MET A 64 -7.31 15.63 3.36
C MET A 64 -6.95 16.80 4.29
N SER A 65 -5.79 17.44 4.09
CA SER A 65 -5.41 18.64 4.87
C SER A 65 -6.23 19.89 4.53
N SER A 66 -6.78 19.96 3.30
CA SER A 66 -7.56 21.10 2.80
C SER A 66 -9.04 21.08 3.18
N SER A 67 -9.58 19.92 3.57
CA SER A 67 -10.98 19.79 4.02
C SER A 67 -11.06 20.02 5.53
N GLY A 68 -11.36 21.25 5.92
CA GLY A 68 -11.54 21.68 7.31
C GLY A 68 -12.76 21.08 8.01
N LEU A 69 -12.77 19.77 8.26
CA LEU A 69 -13.76 19.08 9.10
C LEU A 69 -13.59 19.33 10.61
N GLY A 70 -12.71 20.27 11.00
CA GLY A 70 -12.47 20.66 12.41
C GLY A 70 -12.96 22.05 12.80
N ALA A 71 -13.41 22.88 11.86
CA ALA A 71 -13.79 24.27 12.14
C ALA A 71 -15.32 24.41 12.32
N GLY A 72 -15.89 23.87 13.41
CA GLY A 72 -17.33 24.06 13.63
C GLY A 72 -18.00 23.42 14.86
N LEU A 73 -17.26 22.86 15.82
CA LEU A 73 -17.86 22.18 17.00
C LEU A 73 -17.26 22.66 18.33
N GLY A 74 -17.07 23.98 18.46
CA GLY A 74 -16.41 24.54 19.64
C GLY A 74 -16.74 25.98 19.97
N GLU A 75 -17.99 26.46 19.80
CA GLU A 75 -18.39 27.74 20.41
C GLU A 75 -19.92 27.90 20.48
N ARG A 76 -20.60 27.36 21.51
CA ARG A 76 -21.93 27.83 21.98
C ARG A 76 -22.22 27.46 23.45
N VAL A 77 -21.33 27.80 24.38
CA VAL A 77 -21.72 27.88 25.79
C VAL A 77 -21.23 29.21 26.36
N GLY A 78 -22.15 30.16 26.39
CA GLY A 78 -22.07 31.47 27.02
C GLY A 78 -23.50 31.96 27.23
#